data_AF-A0A527D790-F1
#
_entry.id   AF-A0A527D790-F1
#
_cell.length_a   1.000
_cell.length_b   1.000
_cell.length_c   1.000
_cell.angle_alpha   90.00
_cell.angle_beta   90.00
_cell.angle_gamma   90.00
#
_symmetry.space_group_name_H-M   'P 1'
#
loop_
_entity.id
_entity.type
_entity.pdbx_description
1 polymer ?
#
loop_
_entity_poly.entity_id
_entity_poly.type
_entity_poly.pdbx_seq_one_letter_code
_entity_poly.pdbx_strand_id
1 'polypeptide(L)' 'MSTSADRNSKTRAIVTGGAQGIGFAVAEALADEGCRALALIGRSQEK' A
#
# COMPACT_ATOMS: atom_id res chain seq x y z
N MET A 1 16.95 -1.98 -15.37
CA MET A 1 16.17 -1.76 -14.15
C MET A 1 15.42 -3.04 -13.85
N SER A 2 15.66 -3.67 -12.69
CA SER A 2 14.83 -4.82 -12.29
C SER A 2 13.44 -4.29 -11.95
N THR A 3 12.49 -4.50 -12.86
CA THR A 3 11.07 -4.25 -12.66
C THR A 3 10.56 -5.27 -11.65
N SER A 4 10.81 -5.04 -10.36
CA SER A 4 10.32 -5.94 -9.32
C SER A 4 8.86 -5.66 -9.00
N ALA A 5 8.00 -5.79 -10.01
CA ALA A 5 6.56 -5.70 -9.87
C ALA A 5 6.00 -6.69 -8.82
N ASP A 6 6.79 -7.68 -8.40
CA ASP A 6 6.38 -8.70 -7.44
C ASP A 6 7.19 -8.71 -6.13
N ARG A 7 7.98 -7.65 -5.83
CA ARG A 7 8.86 -7.60 -4.64
C ARG A 7 8.11 -7.84 -3.33
N ASN A 8 6.84 -7.44 -3.27
CA ASN A 8 5.94 -7.57 -2.11
C ASN A 8 4.79 -8.56 -2.34
N SER A 9 4.89 -9.48 -3.31
CA SER A 9 3.84 -10.46 -3.64
C SER A 9 3.36 -11.32 -2.46
N LYS A 10 4.20 -11.54 -1.45
CA LYS A 10 3.87 -12.31 -0.23
C LYS A 10 3.67 -11.44 1.01
N THR A 11 3.84 -10.13 0.89
CA THR A 11 3.74 -9.20 2.01
C THR A 11 2.27 -8.99 2.39
N ARG A 12 2.02 -8.92 3.70
CA ARG A 12 0.74 -8.46 4.26
C ARG A 12 1.02 -7.16 5.00
N ALA A 13 0.37 -6.07 4.61
CA ALA A 13 0.70 -4.73 5.08
C ALA A 13 -0.53 -3.98 5.64
N ILE A 14 -0.26 -3.16 6.65
CA ILE A 14 -1.21 -2.18 7.19
C ILE A 14 -0.53 -0.82 7.08
N VAL A 15 -1.15 0.13 6.39
CA VAL A 15 -0.65 1.50 6.26
C VAL A 15 -1.51 2.43 7.10
N THR A 16 -0.95 2.91 8.21
CA THR A 16 -1.60 3.90 9.06
C THR A 16 -1.48 5.30 8.45
N GLY A 17 -2.54 6.10 8.57
CA GLY A 17 -2.63 7.36 7.81
C GLY A 17 -2.70 7.13 6.29
N GLY A 18 -3.03 5.91 5.85
CA GLY A 18 -3.00 5.48 4.45
C GLY A 18 -4.12 6.02 3.57
N ALA A 19 -5.11 6.70 4.15
CA ALA A 19 -6.27 7.24 3.43
C ALA A 19 -5.92 8.37 2.43
N GLN A 20 -4.78 9.06 2.57
CA GLN A 20 -4.41 10.16 1.67
C GLN A 20 -2.91 10.48 1.71
N GLY A 21 -2.48 11.32 0.76
CA GLY A 21 -1.14 11.90 0.73
C GLY A 21 -0.05 10.82 0.67
N ILE A 22 0.98 10.99 1.50
CA ILE A 22 2.15 10.09 1.48
C ILE A 22 1.78 8.66 1.86
N GLY A 23 0.89 8.47 2.86
CA GLY A 23 0.45 7.15 3.26
C GLY A 23 -0.23 6.40 2.11
N PHE A 24 -1.07 7.09 1.34
CA PHE A 24 -1.70 6.52 0.16
C PHE A 24 -0.69 6.19 -0.95
N ALA A 25 0.24 7.10 -1.24
CA ALA A 25 1.29 6.86 -2.24
C ALA A 25 2.18 5.64 -1.89
N VAL A 26 2.46 5.43 -0.60
CA VAL A 26 3.17 4.22 -0.13
C VAL A 26 2.32 2.97 -0.37
N ALA A 27 1.02 3.03 -0.10
CA ALA A 27 0.11 1.92 -0.35
C ALA A 27 0.01 1.56 -1.84
N GLU A 28 -0.04 2.56 -2.73
CA GLU A 28 0.00 2.35 -4.18
C GLU A 28 1.30 1.65 -4.60
N ALA A 29 2.45 2.14 -4.14
CA ALA A 29 3.73 1.49 -4.44
C ALA A 29 3.79 0.04 -3.93
N LEU A 30 3.24 -0.25 -2.75
CA LEU A 30 3.15 -1.63 -2.24
C LEU A 30 2.27 -2.51 -3.12
N ALA A 31 1.14 -1.99 -3.61
CA ALA A 31 0.23 -2.70 -4.50
C ALA A 31 0.87 -2.95 -5.88
N ASP A 32 1.58 -1.96 -6.43
CA ASP A 32 2.35 -2.06 -7.67
C ASP A 32 3.51 -3.05 -7.57
N GLU A 33 4.08 -3.20 -6.38
CA GLU A 33 5.08 -4.23 -6.06
C GLU A 33 4.46 -5.59 -5.70
N GLY A 34 3.15 -5.76 -5.90
CA GLY A 34 2.45 -7.03 -5.83
C GLY A 34 1.81 -7.35 -4.48
N CYS A 35 1.82 -6.44 -3.51
CA CYS A 35 1.17 -6.64 -2.22
C CYS A 35 -0.36 -6.67 -2.38
N ARG A 36 -0.94 -7.87 -2.41
CA ARG A 36 -2.41 -8.05 -2.52
C ARG A 36 -3.14 -8.04 -1.17
N ALA A 37 -2.42 -8.22 -0.08
CA ALA A 37 -2.97 -8.24 1.28
C ALA A 37 -2.63 -6.91 2.00
N LEU A 38 -3.33 -5.84 1.63
CA LEU A 38 -3.05 -4.48 2.08
C LEU A 38 -4.30 -3.85 2.72
N ALA A 39 -4.13 -3.23 3.89
CA ALA A 39 -5.20 -2.48 4.58
C ALA A 39 -4.76 -1.04 4.85
N LEU A 40 -5.66 -0.09 4.62
CA LEU A 40 -5.46 1.33 4.94
C LEU A 40 -6.20 1.66 6.23
N ILE A 41 -5.54 2.38 7.14
CA ILE A 41 -6.13 2.81 8.41
C ILE A 41 -6.22 4.33 8.42
N GLY A 42 -7.45 4.83 8.54
CA GLY A 42 -7.80 6.24 8.64
C GLY A 42 -8.80 6.50 9.76
N ARG A 43 -9.04 7.79 10.06
CA ARG A 43 -10.03 8.21 11.08
C ARG A 43 -11.44 8.36 10.52
N SER A 44 -11.56 8.67 9.23
CA SER A 44 -12.82 8.93 8.54
C SER A 44 -12.86 8.05 7.31
N GLN A 45 -14.00 7.39 7.06
CA GLN A 45 -14.17 6.49 5.91
C GLN A 45 -14.26 7.25 4.58
N GLU A 46 -14.61 8.53 4.61
CA GLU A 46 -14.77 9.40 3.44
C GLU A 46 -13.44 9.75 2.75
N LYS A 47 -12.32 9.46 3.42
CA LYS A 47 -10.96 9.67 2.95
C LYS A 47 -10.35 8.30 2.68
#